data_AF-A0A1Q6UBY0-F1
#
_entry.id   AF-A0A1Q6UBY0-F1
#
_cell.length_a   1.000
_cell.length_b   1.000
_cell.length_c   1.000
_cell.angle_alpha   90.00
_cell.angle_beta   90.00
_cell.angle_gamma   90.00
#
_symmetry.space_group_name_H-M   'P 1'
#
loop_
_entity.id
_entity.type
_entity.pdbx_description
1 polymer ?
#
loop_
_entity_poly.entity_id
_entity_poly.type
_entity_poly.pdbx_seq_one_letter_code
_entity_poly.pdbx_strand_id
1 'polypeptide(L)'
;MKTFTAFLFALLFCSNAVADNAGRTKGAYDWDKLRNDISIYQNELEKCDKNFKEMAHKAYSTAEMIESAYTLADCCQALAEKIIDEQYSKRAEEHKKALTAYIQAAYDISGNIYQTADACYPTGCGSAGNVIGKDTAARKARTIVEDYIRALKAQAN
;
A
#
# COMPACT_ATOMS: atom_id res chain seq x y z
N MET A 1 5.68 -20.08 13.21
CA MET A 1 6.89 -19.66 12.46
C MET A 1 6.61 -19.13 11.04
N LYS A 2 5.40 -18.66 10.69
CA LYS A 2 5.13 -18.01 9.39
C LYS A 2 4.82 -16.51 9.50
N THR A 3 4.57 -16.02 10.71
CA THR A 3 4.28 -14.60 11.02
C THR A 3 5.54 -13.74 11.17
N PHE A 4 6.71 -14.37 11.37
CA PHE A 4 7.99 -13.66 11.51
C PHE A 4 8.59 -13.19 10.18
N THR A 5 8.20 -13.80 9.05
CA THR A 5 8.74 -13.47 7.72
C THR A 5 8.16 -12.17 7.15
N ALA A 6 6.89 -11.85 7.46
CA ALA A 6 6.26 -10.61 7.00
C ALA A 6 6.85 -9.36 7.68
N PHE A 7 7.18 -9.44 8.97
CA PHE A 7 7.90 -8.37 9.67
C PHE A 7 9.35 -8.20 9.19
N LEU A 8 9.99 -9.29 8.74
CA LEU A 8 11.31 -9.22 8.14
C LEU A 8 11.30 -8.48 6.79
N PHE A 9 10.24 -8.63 5.98
CA PHE A 9 10.12 -7.93 4.71
C PHE A 9 9.93 -6.42 4.88
N ALA A 10 9.10 -5.97 5.83
CA ALA A 10 8.93 -4.54 6.12
C ALA A 10 10.24 -3.87 6.60
N LEU A 11 11.05 -4.58 7.39
CA LEU A 11 12.39 -4.12 7.77
C LEU A 11 13.38 -4.13 6.59
N LEU A 12 13.29 -5.12 5.70
CA LEU A 12 14.12 -5.20 4.49
C LEU A 12 13.84 -4.08 3.49
N PHE A 13 12.58 -3.62 3.35
CA PHE A 13 12.25 -2.47 2.50
C PHE A 13 12.85 -1.18 3.04
N CYS A 14 12.82 -0.96 4.37
CA CYS A 14 13.39 0.24 4.99
C CYS A 14 14.93 0.24 5.02
N SER A 15 15.58 -0.92 5.21
CA SER A 15 17.04 -0.99 5.30
C SER A 15 17.75 -1.01 3.93
N ASN A 16 17.12 -1.56 2.88
CA ASN A 16 17.70 -1.57 1.53
C ASN A 16 17.43 -0.26 0.76
N ALA A 17 16.35 0.45 1.10
CA ALA A 17 16.01 1.73 0.48
C ALA A 17 17.11 2.80 0.68
N VAL A 18 17.73 2.83 1.86
CA VAL A 18 18.83 3.74 2.19
C VAL A 18 20.13 3.34 1.48
N ALA A 19 20.29 2.06 1.15
CA ALA A 19 21.50 1.52 0.52
C ALA A 19 21.48 1.58 -1.03
N ASP A 20 20.31 1.54 -1.69
CA ASP A 20 20.26 1.50 -3.17
C ASP A 20 20.48 2.86 -3.85
N ASN A 21 20.25 3.95 -3.13
CA ASN A 21 20.72 5.28 -3.54
C ASN A 21 22.24 5.44 -3.41
N ALA A 22 22.93 4.55 -2.67
CA ALA A 22 24.39 4.64 -2.47
C ALA A 22 25.21 4.37 -3.74
N GLY A 23 24.58 3.86 -4.80
CA GLY A 23 25.21 3.67 -6.11
C GLY A 23 24.95 4.79 -7.11
N ARG A 24 24.27 5.88 -6.74
CA ARG A 24 24.36 7.15 -7.47
C ARG A 24 25.65 7.82 -6.99
N THR A 25 26.64 7.83 -7.87
CA THR A 25 27.99 8.35 -7.64
C THR A 25 27.96 9.69 -6.91
N LYS A 26 28.86 9.83 -5.91
CA LYS A 26 29.25 11.03 -5.17
C LYS A 26 29.12 12.32 -6.03
N GLY A 27 27.93 12.89 -6.00
CA GLY A 27 27.48 14.06 -6.74
C GLY A 27 26.15 14.43 -6.12
N ALA A 28 25.96 15.70 -5.77
CA ALA A 28 24.84 16.18 -4.97
C ALA A 28 23.52 15.57 -5.49
N TYR A 29 22.92 14.70 -4.67
CA TYR A 29 21.58 14.20 -4.94
C TYR A 29 20.66 15.42 -5.07
N ASP A 30 19.81 15.46 -6.10
CA ASP A 30 18.95 16.61 -6.38
C ASP A 30 17.82 16.66 -5.34
N TRP A 31 18.11 17.29 -4.21
CA TRP A 31 17.21 17.44 -3.08
C TRP A 31 16.00 18.32 -3.40
N ASP A 32 16.12 19.25 -4.34
CA ASP A 32 14.99 20.05 -4.82
C ASP A 32 14.03 19.15 -5.61
N LYS A 33 14.56 18.32 -6.51
CA LYS A 33 13.77 17.33 -7.23
C LYS A 33 13.10 16.33 -6.29
N LEU A 34 13.82 15.76 -5.33
CA LEU A 34 13.20 14.80 -4.39
C LEU A 34 12.07 15.43 -3.57
N ARG A 35 12.25 16.66 -3.08
CA ARG A 35 11.17 17.36 -2.36
C ARG A 35 9.95 17.60 -3.24
N ASN A 36 10.17 17.94 -4.52
CA ASN A 36 9.08 18.08 -5.49
C ASN A 36 8.38 16.74 -5.77
N ASP A 37 9.15 15.66 -5.97
CA ASP A 37 8.62 14.31 -6.20
C ASP A 37 7.78 13.84 -5.00
N ILE A 38 8.25 14.05 -3.76
CA ILE A 38 7.51 13.78 -2.54
C ILE A 38 6.16 14.51 -2.52
N SER A 39 6.14 15.80 -2.87
CA SER A 39 4.91 16.59 -2.95
C SER A 39 3.92 16.02 -3.96
N ILE A 40 4.42 15.61 -5.14
CA ILE A 40 3.62 14.94 -6.17
C ILE A 40 3.03 13.63 -5.64
N TYR A 41 3.83 12.78 -4.99
CA TYR A 41 3.34 11.51 -4.45
C TYR A 41 2.27 11.70 -3.37
N GLN A 42 2.42 12.71 -2.51
CA GLN A 42 1.40 13.05 -1.52
C GLN A 42 0.08 13.49 -2.17
N ASN A 43 0.15 14.34 -3.20
CA ASN A 43 -1.03 14.79 -3.93
C ASN A 43 -1.73 13.62 -4.65
N GLU A 44 -0.98 12.68 -5.24
CA GLU A 44 -1.55 11.49 -5.86
C GLU A 44 -2.21 10.57 -4.82
N LEU A 45 -1.59 10.39 -3.64
CA LEU A 45 -2.20 9.62 -2.55
C LEU A 45 -3.51 10.25 -2.06
N GLU A 46 -3.56 11.58 -1.94
CA GLU A 46 -4.79 12.31 -1.60
C GLU A 46 -5.90 12.13 -2.63
N LYS A 47 -5.55 12.05 -3.93
CA LYS A 47 -6.52 11.73 -4.99
C LYS A 47 -7.06 10.30 -4.83
N CYS A 48 -6.22 9.31 -4.56
CA CYS A 48 -6.67 7.94 -4.26
C CYS A 48 -7.66 7.94 -3.08
N ASP A 49 -7.32 8.63 -1.98
CA ASP A 49 -8.17 8.72 -0.79
C ASP A 49 -9.52 9.40 -1.08
N LYS A 50 -9.50 10.48 -1.87
CA LYS A 50 -10.73 11.19 -2.25
C LYS A 50 -11.63 10.33 -3.11
N ASN A 51 -11.08 9.66 -4.13
CA ASN A 51 -11.85 8.77 -5.00
C ASN A 51 -12.49 7.63 -4.21
N PHE A 52 -11.72 6.99 -3.31
CA PHE A 52 -12.24 5.96 -2.41
C PHE A 52 -13.41 6.47 -1.58
N LYS A 53 -13.25 7.63 -0.91
CA LYS A 53 -14.32 8.22 -0.07
C LYS A 53 -15.58 8.50 -0.89
N GLU A 54 -15.42 9.04 -2.10
CA GLU A 54 -16.57 9.34 -2.97
C GLU A 54 -17.28 8.07 -3.43
N MET A 55 -16.56 7.02 -3.83
CA MET A 55 -17.14 5.74 -4.22
C MET A 55 -17.82 5.04 -3.05
N ALA A 56 -17.13 4.95 -1.90
CA ALA A 56 -17.66 4.31 -0.70
C ALA A 56 -18.90 5.03 -0.16
N HIS A 57 -18.96 6.36 -0.27
CA HIS A 57 -20.13 7.14 0.16
C HIS A 57 -21.34 6.96 -0.77
N LYS A 58 -21.11 6.72 -2.07
CA LYS A 58 -22.16 6.51 -3.07
C LYS A 58 -22.57 5.04 -3.23
N ALA A 59 -21.88 4.11 -2.59
CA ALA A 59 -22.16 2.69 -2.71
C ALA A 59 -23.53 2.34 -2.11
N TYR A 60 -24.39 1.66 -2.88
CA TYR A 60 -25.71 1.19 -2.46
C TYR A 60 -25.70 -0.31 -2.12
N SER A 61 -24.64 -1.01 -2.47
CA SER A 61 -24.48 -2.44 -2.32
C SER A 61 -23.12 -2.83 -1.78
N THR A 62 -23.03 -4.03 -1.21
CA THR A 62 -21.75 -4.58 -0.74
C THR A 62 -20.75 -4.81 -1.88
N ALA A 63 -21.21 -5.07 -3.10
CA ALA A 63 -20.34 -5.18 -4.27
C ALA A 63 -19.66 -3.83 -4.59
N GLU A 64 -20.42 -2.74 -4.61
CA GLU A 64 -19.88 -1.39 -4.85
C GLU A 64 -18.95 -0.94 -3.72
N MET A 65 -19.23 -1.29 -2.46
CA MET A 65 -18.32 -1.04 -1.35
C MET A 65 -16.99 -1.80 -1.53
N ILE A 66 -17.05 -3.07 -1.93
CA ILE A 66 -15.85 -3.88 -2.22
C ILE A 66 -15.08 -3.30 -3.41
N GLU A 67 -15.78 -2.86 -4.46
CA GLU A 67 -15.18 -2.20 -5.62
C GLU A 67 -14.43 -0.92 -5.23
N SER A 68 -14.99 -0.11 -4.33
CA SER A 68 -14.29 1.07 -3.80
C SER A 68 -12.97 0.68 -3.12
N ALA A 69 -12.95 -0.41 -2.35
CA ALA A 69 -11.75 -0.88 -1.67
C ALA A 69 -10.69 -1.40 -2.66
N TYR A 70 -11.09 -2.14 -3.69
CA TYR A 70 -10.15 -2.54 -4.75
C TYR A 70 -9.61 -1.34 -5.51
N THR A 71 -10.46 -0.37 -5.83
CA THR A 71 -10.04 0.86 -6.50
C THR A 71 -8.99 1.63 -5.68
N LEU A 72 -9.14 1.70 -4.36
CA LEU A 72 -8.13 2.28 -3.48
C LEU A 72 -6.82 1.49 -3.54
N ALA A 73 -6.88 0.16 -3.43
CA ALA A 73 -5.70 -0.69 -3.44
C ALA A 73 -4.93 -0.60 -4.75
N ASP A 74 -5.63 -0.64 -5.89
CA ASP A 74 -5.02 -0.51 -7.22
C ASP A 74 -4.35 0.86 -7.41
N CYS A 75 -5.02 1.93 -6.96
CA CYS A 75 -4.46 3.28 -7.00
C CYS A 75 -3.18 3.39 -6.15
N CYS A 76 -3.21 2.85 -4.92
CA CYS A 76 -2.04 2.84 -4.05
C CYS A 76 -0.93 1.93 -4.57
N GLN A 77 -1.25 0.78 -5.17
CA GLN A 77 -0.25 -0.10 -5.78
C GLN A 77 0.45 0.62 -6.93
N ALA A 78 -0.31 1.22 -7.86
CA ALA A 78 0.27 1.96 -8.99
C ALA A 78 1.18 3.10 -8.51
N LEU A 79 0.77 3.82 -7.45
CA LEU A 79 1.59 4.88 -6.86
C LEU A 79 2.87 4.32 -6.19
N ALA A 80 2.77 3.21 -5.48
CA ALA A 80 3.95 2.55 -4.89
C ALA A 80 4.91 2.04 -5.98
N GLU A 81 4.40 1.44 -7.05
CA GLU A 81 5.20 0.99 -8.20
C GLU A 81 5.92 2.16 -8.88
N LYS A 82 5.25 3.32 -9.03
CA LYS A 82 5.89 4.55 -9.53
C LYS A 82 7.04 5.01 -8.63
N ILE A 83 6.83 5.04 -7.31
CA ILE A 83 7.90 5.40 -6.36
C ILE A 83 9.06 4.40 -6.47
N ILE A 84 8.76 3.11 -6.60
CA ILE A 84 9.75 2.05 -6.80
C ILE A 84 10.59 2.28 -8.06
N ASP A 85 9.95 2.57 -9.20
CA ASP A 85 10.66 2.81 -10.45
C ASP A 85 11.55 4.05 -10.39
N GLU A 86 11.05 5.14 -9.80
CA GLU A 86 11.74 6.43 -9.79
C GLU A 86 12.87 6.47 -8.75
N GLN A 87 12.66 5.84 -7.59
CA GLN A 87 13.56 5.96 -6.44
C GLN A 87 14.40 4.70 -6.15
N TYR A 88 13.97 3.52 -6.63
CA TYR A 88 14.58 2.22 -6.33
C TYR A 88 14.92 1.40 -7.60
N SER A 89 15.26 2.09 -8.69
CA SER A 89 15.39 1.51 -10.05
C SER A 89 16.28 0.27 -10.18
N LYS A 90 17.30 0.10 -9.33
CA LYS A 90 18.22 -1.07 -9.38
C LYS A 90 17.57 -2.39 -8.95
N ARG A 91 16.56 -2.32 -8.08
CA ARG A 91 15.82 -3.49 -7.56
C ARG A 91 14.32 -3.34 -7.78
N ALA A 92 13.93 -2.51 -8.74
CA ALA A 92 12.52 -2.17 -8.96
C ALA A 92 11.66 -3.43 -9.13
N GLU A 93 12.11 -4.39 -9.95
CA GLU A 93 11.40 -5.66 -10.17
C GLU A 93 11.22 -6.49 -8.88
N GLU A 94 12.26 -6.58 -8.05
CA GLU A 94 12.18 -7.31 -6.77
C GLU A 94 11.21 -6.61 -5.81
N HIS A 95 11.29 -5.29 -5.72
CA HIS A 95 10.42 -4.46 -4.89
C HIS A 95 8.96 -4.56 -5.33
N LYS A 96 8.67 -4.49 -6.63
CA LYS A 96 7.33 -4.65 -7.20
C LYS A 96 6.76 -6.03 -6.92
N LYS A 97 7.54 -7.09 -7.14
CA LYS A 97 7.13 -8.46 -6.84
C LYS A 97 6.76 -8.65 -5.36
N ALA A 98 7.59 -8.11 -4.47
CA ALA A 98 7.33 -8.17 -3.04
C ALA A 98 6.13 -7.30 -2.61
N LEU A 99 5.91 -6.14 -3.24
CA LEU A 99 4.72 -5.31 -3.07
C LEU A 99 3.45 -6.08 -3.44
N THR A 100 3.38 -6.66 -4.65
CA THR A 100 2.24 -7.44 -5.12
C THR A 100 1.96 -8.62 -4.18
N ALA A 101 3.00 -9.35 -3.77
CA ALA A 101 2.85 -10.47 -2.84
C ALA A 101 2.31 -10.03 -1.46
N TYR A 102 2.74 -8.86 -0.97
CA TYR A 102 2.26 -8.32 0.30
C TYR A 102 0.79 -7.88 0.23
N ILE A 103 0.40 -7.18 -0.84
CA ILE A 103 -0.99 -6.76 -1.05
C ILE A 103 -1.90 -8.00 -1.15
N GLN A 104 -1.50 -9.01 -1.93
CA GLN A 104 -2.24 -10.27 -2.01
C GLN A 104 -2.38 -10.94 -0.65
N ALA A 105 -1.29 -11.04 0.12
CA ALA A 105 -1.34 -11.59 1.47
C ALA A 105 -2.26 -10.80 2.41
N ALA A 106 -2.30 -9.47 2.29
CA ALA A 106 -3.21 -8.64 3.07
C ALA A 106 -4.68 -8.94 2.74
N TYR A 107 -4.99 -9.16 1.46
CA TYR A 107 -6.33 -9.57 1.03
C TYR A 107 -6.69 -10.98 1.50
N ASP A 108 -5.76 -11.93 1.45
CA ASP A 108 -5.99 -13.30 1.89
C ASP A 108 -6.19 -13.36 3.41
N ILE A 109 -5.35 -12.67 4.19
CA ILE A 109 -5.44 -12.63 5.65
C ILE A 109 -6.72 -11.92 6.07
N SER A 110 -7.03 -10.76 5.48
CA SER A 110 -8.24 -10.02 5.86
C SER A 110 -9.50 -10.76 5.43
N GLY A 111 -9.49 -11.41 4.26
CA GLY A 111 -10.55 -12.33 3.86
C GLY A 111 -10.74 -13.44 4.88
N ASN A 112 -9.67 -14.13 5.27
CA ASN A 112 -9.74 -15.18 6.27
C ASN A 112 -10.21 -14.67 7.63
N ILE A 113 -9.61 -13.62 8.20
CA ILE A 113 -9.98 -13.11 9.52
C ILE A 113 -11.44 -12.68 9.55
N TYR A 114 -11.90 -11.87 8.60
CA TYR A 114 -13.25 -11.32 8.66
C TYR A 114 -14.34 -12.26 8.11
N GLN A 115 -13.99 -13.28 7.31
CA GLN A 115 -14.93 -14.35 6.95
C GLN A 115 -15.00 -15.46 8.01
N THR A 116 -13.90 -15.73 8.73
CA THR A 116 -13.87 -16.77 9.78
C THR A 116 -14.23 -16.25 11.17
N ALA A 117 -14.05 -14.96 11.44
CA ALA A 117 -14.43 -14.35 12.72
C ALA A 117 -15.94 -14.15 12.90
N ASP A 118 -16.76 -14.41 11.87
CA ASP A 118 -18.22 -14.33 11.95
C ASP A 118 -18.90 -15.65 11.54
N ALA A 119 -18.74 -16.65 12.40
CA ALA A 119 -19.81 -17.61 12.69
C ALA A 119 -20.98 -16.88 13.38
N CYS A 120 -21.68 -16.00 12.67
CA CYS A 120 -22.89 -15.34 13.14
C CYS A 120 -24.09 -16.29 13.05
N TYR A 121 -24.31 -17.09 14.09
CA TYR A 121 -25.50 -17.92 14.27
C TYR A 121 -26.72 -17.05 14.65
N PRO A 122 -27.99 -17.31 14.23
CA PRO A 122 -28.50 -18.21 13.19
C PRO A 122 -28.79 -17.51 11.84
N THR A 123 -28.62 -16.19 11.71
CA THR A 123 -29.02 -15.43 10.49
C THR A 123 -27.85 -14.90 9.65
N GLY A 124 -26.60 -15.08 10.09
CA GLY A 124 -25.39 -14.62 9.38
C GLY A 124 -25.20 -13.10 9.41
N CYS A 125 -23.98 -12.62 9.62
CA CYS A 125 -23.66 -11.18 9.54
C CYS A 125 -23.62 -10.66 8.09
N GLY A 126 -24.22 -11.40 7.14
CA GLY A 126 -24.26 -11.06 5.73
C GLY A 126 -22.86 -10.84 5.14
N SER A 127 -22.78 -10.06 4.07
CA SER A 127 -21.53 -9.71 3.38
C SER A 127 -20.73 -8.58 4.06
N ALA A 128 -21.15 -8.11 5.25
CA ALA A 128 -20.50 -7.00 5.94
C ALA A 128 -19.05 -7.33 6.37
N GLY A 129 -18.79 -8.53 6.87
CA GLY A 129 -17.43 -8.98 7.21
C GLY A 129 -16.50 -8.97 6.00
N ASN A 130 -17.01 -9.35 4.81
CA ASN A 130 -16.23 -9.29 3.57
C ASN A 130 -15.84 -7.84 3.23
N VAL A 131 -16.79 -6.89 3.33
CA VAL A 131 -16.51 -5.46 3.10
C VAL A 131 -15.42 -4.95 4.04
N ILE A 132 -15.52 -5.25 5.34
CA ILE A 132 -14.52 -4.83 6.34
C ILE A 132 -13.14 -5.42 6.02
N GLY A 133 -13.09 -6.69 5.65
CA GLY A 133 -11.84 -7.36 5.27
C GLY A 133 -11.20 -6.73 4.03
N LYS A 134 -11.98 -6.41 3.00
CA LYS A 134 -11.46 -5.77 1.79
C LYS A 134 -11.01 -4.33 2.04
N ASP A 135 -11.76 -3.53 2.81
CA ASP A 135 -11.33 -2.18 3.22
C ASP A 135 -10.03 -2.22 4.03
N THR A 136 -9.92 -3.16 4.97
CA THR A 136 -8.71 -3.34 5.78
C THR A 136 -7.50 -3.65 4.91
N ALA A 137 -7.63 -4.55 3.94
CA ALA A 137 -6.56 -4.86 3.00
C ALA A 137 -6.18 -3.65 2.13
N ALA A 138 -7.17 -2.90 1.63
CA ALA A 138 -6.92 -1.69 0.85
C ALA A 138 -6.16 -0.62 1.64
N ARG A 139 -6.51 -0.42 2.92
CA ARG A 139 -5.77 0.48 3.82
C ARG A 139 -4.33 0.04 4.05
N LYS A 140 -4.01 -1.26 3.98
CA LYS A 140 -2.61 -1.72 4.03
C LYS A 140 -1.82 -1.27 2.80
N ALA A 141 -2.40 -1.31 1.60
CA ALA A 141 -1.75 -0.78 0.40
C ALA A 141 -1.47 0.73 0.54
N ARG A 142 -2.43 1.48 1.09
CA ARG A 142 -2.27 2.91 1.42
C ARG A 142 -1.11 3.16 2.40
N THR A 143 -1.02 2.38 3.48
CA THR A 143 0.08 2.50 4.46
C THR A 143 1.45 2.26 3.82
N ILE A 144 1.58 1.34 2.87
CA ILE A 144 2.86 1.10 2.17
C ILE A 144 3.32 2.36 1.43
N VAL A 145 2.41 3.04 0.73
CA VAL A 145 2.73 4.31 0.05
C VAL A 145 3.19 5.36 1.05
N GLU A 146 2.48 5.50 2.19
CA GLU A 146 2.87 6.42 3.26
C GLU A 146 4.26 6.10 3.82
N ASP A 147 4.59 4.83 3.97
CA ASP A 147 5.90 4.38 4.45
C ASP A 147 7.01 4.73 3.46
N TYR A 148 6.78 4.54 2.15
CA TYR A 148 7.71 5.00 1.12
C TYR A 148 7.90 6.52 1.15
N ILE A 149 6.82 7.30 1.18
CA ILE A 149 6.88 8.77 1.27
C ILE A 149 7.63 9.21 2.54
N ARG A 150 7.39 8.54 3.68
CA ARG A 150 8.09 8.83 4.94
C ARG A 150 9.58 8.53 4.86
N ALA A 151 9.96 7.41 4.24
CA ALA A 151 11.35 7.06 4.03
C ALA A 151 12.07 8.11 3.15
N LEU A 152 11.42 8.57 2.07
CA LEU A 152 11.95 9.61 1.20
C LEU A 152 12.10 10.96 1.94
N LYS A 153 11.11 11.35 2.76
CA LYS A 153 11.21 12.56 3.60
C LYS A 153 12.36 12.49 4.59
N ALA A 154 12.62 11.31 5.18
CA ALA A 154 13.73 11.11 6.08
C ALA A 154 15.10 11.22 5.39
N GLN A 155 15.17 10.97 4.07
CA GLN A 155 16.38 11.20 3.28
C GLN A 155 16.57 12.68 2.93
N ALA A 156 15.49 13.43 2.73
CA ALA A 156 15.51 14.83 2.31
C ALA A 156 15.77 15.85 3.44
N ASN A 157 15.93 15.39 4.68
CA ASN A 157 16.21 16.19 5.88
C ASN A 157 17.63 15.94 6.38
#